data_AF-A0A925BFG6-F1
#
_entry.id   AF-A0A925BFG6-F1
#
_cell.length_a   1.000
_cell.length_b   1.000
_cell.length_c   1.000
_cell.angle_alpha   90.00
_cell.angle_beta   90.00
_cell.angle_gamma   90.00
#
_symmetry.space_group_name_H-M   'P 1'
#
loop_
_entity.id
_entity.type
_entity.pdbx_description
1 polymer ?
#
loop_
_entity_poly.entity_id
_entity_poly.type
_entity_poly.pdbx_seq_one_letter_code
_entity_poly.pdbx_strand_id
1 'polypeptide(L)'
;MTLPLVETLLTDLPIGWRVTDVYMGANWVLSLVRSHDGIQAAGVAAAPHSIAPDARFQSGHHALDVPAESLAYGLRSSDMTEAAVGLATVNALTPINESRLSSDDAANWLTEQSAGKSVAIFGRFPFIEDEIRPFARQVWVF
;
A
#
# COMPACT_ATOMS: atom_id res chain seq x y z
N MET A 1 15.05 12.46 -17.89
CA MET A 1 13.88 11.55 -17.96
C MET A 1 13.49 11.22 -16.52
N THR A 2 12.23 11.40 -16.14
CA THR A 2 11.73 10.99 -14.82
C THR A 2 11.67 9.46 -14.76
N LEU A 3 12.15 8.86 -13.68
CA LEU A 3 12.01 7.42 -13.45
C LEU A 3 10.52 7.04 -13.32
N PRO A 4 10.13 5.82 -13.73
CA PRO A 4 8.81 5.29 -13.40
C PRO A 4 8.55 5.33 -11.89
N LEU A 5 7.30 5.59 -11.47
CA LEU A 5 6.95 5.76 -10.05
C LEU A 5 7.45 4.61 -9.16
N VAL A 6 7.28 3.37 -9.60
CA VAL A 6 7.75 2.18 -8.86
C VAL A 6 9.26 2.22 -8.65
N GLU A 7 10.03 2.61 -9.66
CA GLU A 7 11.49 2.72 -9.52
C GLU A 7 11.88 3.84 -8.56
N THR A 8 11.18 4.97 -8.58
CA THR A 8 11.38 6.07 -7.63
C THR A 8 11.15 5.59 -6.20
N LEU A 9 10.04 4.88 -5.94
CA LEU A 9 9.72 4.35 -4.60
C LEU A 9 10.80 3.37 -4.09
N LEU A 10 11.39 2.58 -4.98
CA LEU A 10 12.38 1.56 -4.61
C LEU A 10 13.79 2.13 -4.44
N THR A 11 14.11 3.24 -5.10
CA THR A 11 15.45 3.86 -5.04
C THR A 11 15.70 4.60 -3.73
N ASP A 12 14.65 5.14 -3.11
CA ASP A 12 14.75 5.96 -1.89
C ASP A 12 14.59 5.15 -0.59
N LEU A 13 14.64 3.81 -0.66
CA LEU A 13 14.44 2.94 0.51
C LEU A 13 15.66 2.96 1.47
N PRO A 14 15.43 2.98 2.79
CA PRO A 14 16.50 2.88 3.76
C PRO A 14 17.14 1.48 3.75
N ILE A 15 18.47 1.45 3.83
CA ILE A 15 19.25 0.21 3.94
C ILE A 15 19.34 -0.27 5.39
N GLY A 16 19.72 -1.54 5.59
CA GLY A 16 19.96 -2.10 6.93
C GLY A 16 18.69 -2.54 7.67
N TRP A 17 17.58 -2.69 6.96
CA TRP A 17 16.33 -3.26 7.46
C TRP A 17 16.14 -4.69 7.00
N ARG A 18 15.46 -5.48 7.83
CA ARG A 18 15.11 -6.88 7.56
C ARG A 18 13.62 -7.08 7.75
N VAL A 19 12.99 -7.87 6.90
CA VAL A 19 11.61 -8.32 7.13
C VAL A 19 11.66 -9.54 8.02
N THR A 20 11.00 -9.46 9.18
CA THR A 20 10.92 -10.56 10.15
C THR A 20 9.68 -11.41 9.93
N ASP A 21 8.59 -10.79 9.51
CA ASP A 21 7.31 -11.48 9.39
C ASP A 21 6.47 -10.86 8.28
N VAL A 22 5.75 -11.72 7.58
CA VAL A 22 4.69 -11.34 6.66
C VAL A 22 3.40 -12.07 7.05
N TYR A 23 2.30 -11.34 7.15
CA TYR A 23 0.98 -11.90 7.35
C TYR A 23 0.12 -11.64 6.12
N MET A 24 -0.30 -12.71 5.46
CA MET A 24 -1.21 -12.68 4.32
C MET A 24 -2.64 -12.94 4.81
N GLY A 25 -3.39 -11.86 5.01
CA GLY A 25 -4.81 -11.91 5.37
C GLY A 25 -5.72 -11.91 4.14
N ALA A 26 -7.04 -11.98 4.37
CA ALA A 26 -8.03 -11.98 3.29
C ALA A 26 -8.12 -10.64 2.55
N ASN A 27 -7.91 -9.52 3.25
CA ASN A 27 -8.00 -8.16 2.68
C ASN A 27 -6.68 -7.39 2.77
N TRP A 28 -5.77 -7.80 3.66
CA TRP A 28 -4.56 -7.06 3.99
C TRP A 28 -3.35 -7.98 4.02
N VAL A 29 -2.24 -7.44 3.52
CA VAL A 29 -0.90 -7.95 3.75
C VAL A 29 -0.22 -7.04 4.75
N LEU A 30 0.38 -7.62 5.79
CA LEU A 30 1.18 -6.90 6.77
C LEU A 30 2.64 -7.38 6.66
N SER A 31 3.58 -6.44 6.53
CA SER A 31 5.01 -6.72 6.57
C SER A 31 5.61 -6.05 7.80
N LEU A 32 6.30 -6.83 8.65
CA LEU A 32 7.00 -6.33 9.82
C LEU A 32 8.49 -6.27 9.50
N VAL A 33 9.08 -5.12 9.77
CA VAL A 33 10.49 -4.86 9.52
C VAL A 33 11.22 -4.48 10.81
N ARG A 34 12.49 -4.84 10.87
CA ARG A 34 13.41 -4.49 11.95
C ARG A 34 14.70 -3.93 11.40
N SER A 35 15.15 -2.79 11.94
CA SER A 35 16.47 -2.23 11.63
C SER A 35 17.57 -2.94 12.43
N HIS A 36 18.83 -2.75 12.01
CA HIS A 36 19.99 -3.26 12.76
C HIS A 36 20.07 -2.73 14.21
N ASP A 37 19.57 -1.50 14.45
CA ASP A 37 19.52 -0.87 15.78
C ASP A 37 18.33 -1.35 16.63
N GLY A 38 17.55 -2.33 16.14
CA GLY A 38 16.42 -2.92 16.85
C GLY A 38 15.11 -2.13 16.74
N ILE A 39 15.06 -1.05 15.95
CA ILE A 39 13.82 -0.32 15.65
C ILE A 39 12.90 -1.25 14.87
N GLN A 40 11.61 -1.25 15.21
CA GLN A 40 10.60 -2.02 14.50
C GLN A 40 9.60 -1.08 13.83
N ALA A 41 9.17 -1.46 12.63
CA ALA A 41 8.11 -0.78 11.91
C ALA A 41 7.25 -1.82 11.19
N ALA A 42 6.07 -1.40 10.75
CA ALA A 42 5.17 -2.25 10.00
C ALA A 42 4.46 -1.46 8.90
N GLY A 43 4.14 -2.16 7.82
CA GLY A 43 3.44 -1.58 6.69
C GLY A 43 2.37 -2.53 6.18
N VAL A 44 1.30 -1.95 5.66
CA VAL A 44 0.16 -2.69 5.13
C VAL A 44 -0.04 -2.43 3.65
N ALA A 45 -0.53 -3.43 2.93
CA ALA A 45 -1.02 -3.31 1.57
C ALA A 45 -2.30 -4.13 1.39
N ALA A 46 -3.07 -3.86 0.34
CA ALA A 46 -4.21 -4.69 -0.01
C ALA A 46 -3.74 -6.11 -0.37
N ALA A 47 -4.45 -7.11 0.14
CA ALA A 47 -4.27 -8.49 -0.31
C ALA A 47 -4.82 -8.67 -1.73
N PRO A 48 -4.21 -9.54 -2.54
CA PRO A 48 -4.76 -9.88 -3.84
C PRO A 48 -6.10 -10.60 -3.68
N HIS A 49 -6.99 -10.41 -4.66
CA HIS A 49 -8.32 -11.03 -4.64
C HIS A 49 -8.27 -12.56 -4.62
N SER A 50 -7.25 -13.14 -5.26
CA SER A 50 -6.98 -14.56 -5.26
C SER A 50 -5.48 -14.82 -5.12
N ILE A 51 -5.16 -15.95 -4.51
CA ILE A 51 -3.78 -16.44 -4.35
C ILE A 51 -3.66 -17.70 -5.20
N ALA A 52 -2.69 -17.73 -6.11
CA ALA A 52 -2.44 -18.91 -6.92
C ALA A 52 -1.90 -20.06 -6.04
N PRO A 53 -2.20 -21.33 -6.35
CA PRO A 53 -1.74 -22.46 -5.54
C PRO A 53 -0.21 -22.55 -5.41
N ASP A 54 0.52 -22.06 -6.40
CA ASP A 54 1.98 -22.03 -6.48
C ASP A 54 2.59 -20.67 -6.13
N ALA A 55 1.77 -19.70 -5.70
CA ALA A 55 2.25 -18.40 -5.26
C ALA A 55 3.20 -18.56 -4.07
N ARG A 56 4.28 -17.77 -4.07
CA ARG A 56 5.30 -17.78 -3.02
C ARG A 56 4.71 -17.50 -1.64
N PHE A 57 3.76 -16.58 -1.55
CA PHE A 57 3.12 -16.19 -0.30
C PHE A 57 1.67 -16.65 -0.26
N GLN A 58 1.43 -17.76 0.44
CA GLN A 58 0.09 -18.28 0.74
C GLN A 58 -0.58 -17.50 1.87
N SER A 59 -1.89 -17.65 2.06
CA SER A 59 -2.59 -17.09 3.23
C SER A 59 -1.97 -17.56 4.55
N GLY A 60 -1.89 -16.68 5.55
CA GLY A 60 -1.36 -16.98 6.88
C GLY A 60 -0.06 -16.25 7.21
N HIS A 61 0.69 -16.79 8.17
CA HIS A 61 1.93 -16.21 8.69
C HIS A 61 3.16 -16.83 8.03
N HIS A 62 4.06 -15.97 7.59
CA HIS A 62 5.38 -16.32 7.07
C HIS A 62 6.44 -15.68 7.96
N ALA A 63 7.06 -16.50 8.81
CA ALA A 63 8.25 -16.08 9.55
C ALA A 63 9.45 -16.05 8.61
N LEU A 64 10.11 -14.91 8.52
CA LEU A 64 11.23 -14.63 7.63
C LEU A 64 12.40 -14.07 8.43
N ASP A 65 13.54 -13.95 7.76
CA ASP A 65 14.63 -13.09 8.20
C ASP A 65 15.48 -12.76 6.97
N VAL A 66 14.98 -11.81 6.17
CA VAL A 66 15.58 -11.46 4.87
C VAL A 66 15.76 -9.96 4.73
N PRO A 67 16.73 -9.48 3.93
CA PRO A 67 16.86 -8.05 3.65
C PRO A 67 15.54 -7.46 3.16
N ALA A 68 15.10 -6.36 3.74
CA ALA A 68 13.79 -5.79 3.41
C ALA A 68 13.71 -5.35 1.94
N GLU A 69 14.82 -4.85 1.39
CA GLU A 69 14.98 -4.53 -0.03
C GLU A 69 14.61 -5.71 -0.95
N SER A 70 14.96 -6.93 -0.56
CA SER A 70 14.68 -8.12 -1.39
C SER A 70 13.18 -8.40 -1.52
N LEU A 71 12.39 -8.10 -0.49
CA LEU A 71 10.93 -8.19 -0.57
C LEU A 71 10.33 -6.95 -1.21
N ALA A 72 10.85 -5.76 -0.92
CA ALA A 72 10.39 -4.51 -1.53
C ALA A 72 10.45 -4.58 -3.07
N TYR A 73 11.51 -5.17 -3.64
CA TYR A 73 11.61 -5.40 -5.08
C TYR A 73 10.53 -6.30 -5.68
N GLY A 74 9.83 -7.08 -4.85
CA GLY A 74 8.62 -7.80 -5.22
C GLY A 74 7.52 -6.88 -5.77
N LEU A 75 7.55 -5.57 -5.47
CA LEU A 75 6.66 -4.57 -6.06
C LEU A 75 6.69 -4.53 -7.60
N ARG A 76 7.77 -5.01 -8.22
CA ARG A 76 7.89 -5.15 -9.69
C ARG A 76 7.29 -6.45 -10.24
N SER A 77 6.97 -7.39 -9.37
CA SER A 77 6.54 -8.73 -9.75
C SER A 77 5.18 -8.70 -10.43
N SER A 78 5.00 -9.58 -11.43
CA SER A 78 3.69 -9.86 -11.99
C SER A 78 2.87 -10.81 -11.11
N ASP A 79 3.50 -11.49 -10.14
CA ASP A 79 2.79 -12.22 -9.09
C ASP A 79 2.21 -11.21 -8.09
N MET A 80 0.89 -11.19 -7.96
CA MET A 80 0.19 -10.23 -7.11
C MET A 80 0.46 -10.42 -5.62
N THR A 81 0.81 -11.62 -5.16
CA THR A 81 1.21 -11.84 -3.77
C THR A 81 2.58 -11.24 -3.50
N GLU A 82 3.53 -11.40 -4.41
CA GLU A 82 4.85 -10.77 -4.29
C GLU A 82 4.77 -9.26 -4.39
N ALA A 83 3.93 -8.74 -5.30
CA ALA A 83 3.68 -7.30 -5.42
C ALA A 83 3.04 -6.72 -4.15
N ALA A 84 2.06 -7.41 -3.56
CA ALA A 84 1.42 -6.98 -2.33
C ALA A 84 2.38 -7.01 -1.12
N VAL A 85 3.19 -8.06 -0.99
CA VAL A 85 4.24 -8.14 0.05
C VAL A 85 5.30 -7.07 -0.15
N GLY A 86 5.69 -6.81 -1.40
CA GLY A 86 6.62 -5.75 -1.74
C GLY A 86 6.07 -4.37 -1.38
N LEU A 87 4.81 -4.08 -1.72
CA LEU A 87 4.16 -2.82 -1.35
C LEU A 87 4.03 -2.66 0.17
N ALA A 88 3.62 -3.71 0.88
CA ALA A 88 3.53 -3.69 2.35
C ALA A 88 4.91 -3.41 2.97
N THR A 89 5.98 -3.98 2.39
CA THR A 89 7.36 -3.76 2.85
C THR A 89 7.83 -2.33 2.54
N VAL A 90 7.55 -1.80 1.35
CA VAL A 90 7.82 -0.38 1.01
C VAL A 90 7.11 0.55 1.99
N ASN A 91 5.84 0.28 2.29
CA ASN A 91 5.07 1.07 3.26
C ASN A 91 5.66 0.98 4.68
N ALA A 92 6.21 -0.16 5.07
CA ALA A 92 6.85 -0.34 6.38
C ALA A 92 8.16 0.46 6.51
N LEU A 93 8.88 0.61 5.40
CA LEU A 93 10.16 1.33 5.33
C LEU A 93 10.01 2.83 5.08
N THR A 94 8.85 3.27 4.62
CA THR A 94 8.60 4.67 4.26
C THR A 94 8.37 5.50 5.54
N PRO A 95 9.26 6.46 5.87
CA PRO A 95 9.09 7.26 7.07
C PRO A 95 7.89 8.21 6.92
N ILE A 96 7.03 8.22 7.94
CA ILE A 96 5.89 9.15 8.00
C ILE A 96 6.33 10.40 8.76
N ASN A 97 6.30 11.55 8.08
CA ASN A 97 6.48 12.82 8.76
C ASN A 97 5.14 13.26 9.39
N GLU A 98 4.95 12.92 10.66
CA GLU A 98 3.71 13.20 11.39
C GLU A 98 3.34 14.68 11.42
N SER A 99 4.32 15.59 11.36
CA SER A 99 4.04 17.05 11.32
C SER A 99 3.29 17.51 10.07
N ARG A 100 3.23 16.65 9.03
CA ARG A 100 2.51 16.91 7.78
C ARG A 100 1.14 16.23 7.73
N LEU A 101 0.78 15.47 8.76
CA LEU A 101 -0.51 14.79 8.81
C LEU A 101 -1.60 15.75 9.31
N SER A 102 -2.76 15.71 8.67
CA SER A 102 -3.99 16.32 9.15
C SER A 102 -4.95 15.23 9.64
N SER A 103 -5.65 15.51 10.74
CA SER A 103 -6.75 14.66 11.21
C SER A 103 -8.03 15.02 10.46
N ASP A 104 -8.07 14.69 9.18
CA ASP A 104 -9.24 14.94 8.32
C ASP A 104 -9.80 13.61 7.79
N ASP A 105 -11.11 13.57 7.58
CA ASP A 105 -11.77 12.40 7.01
C ASP A 105 -11.61 12.41 5.49
N ALA A 106 -11.16 11.29 4.93
CA ALA A 106 -10.89 11.19 3.50
C ALA A 106 -12.15 11.42 2.65
N ALA A 107 -13.33 11.02 3.12
CA ALA A 107 -14.59 11.23 2.41
C ALA A 107 -14.98 12.70 2.43
N ASN A 108 -14.87 13.39 3.58
CA ASN A 108 -15.09 14.83 3.68
C ASN A 108 -14.17 15.60 2.73
N TRP A 109 -12.87 15.31 2.78
CA TRP A 109 -11.89 15.96 1.91
C TRP A 109 -12.21 15.72 0.43
N LEU A 110 -12.51 14.48 0.03
CA LEU A 110 -12.86 14.15 -1.35
C LEU A 110 -14.15 14.84 -1.81
N THR A 111 -15.16 14.93 -0.94
CA THR A 111 -16.41 15.64 -1.22
C THR A 111 -16.16 17.10 -1.53
N GLU A 112 -15.39 17.80 -0.69
CA GLU A 112 -15.00 19.20 -0.94
C GLU A 112 -14.20 19.35 -2.24
N GLN A 113 -13.25 18.44 -2.49
CA GLN A 113 -12.45 18.47 -3.72
C GLN A 113 -13.27 18.18 -4.97
N SER A 114 -14.37 17.44 -4.87
CA SER A 114 -15.21 17.02 -5.99
C SER A 114 -16.28 18.04 -6.41
N ALA A 115 -16.64 18.97 -5.52
CA ALA A 115 -17.77 19.87 -5.70
C ALA A 115 -17.71 20.64 -7.03
N GLY A 116 -18.76 20.52 -7.84
CA GLY A 116 -18.88 21.16 -9.16
C GLY A 116 -17.94 20.64 -10.25
N LYS A 117 -17.14 19.58 -9.99
CA LYS A 117 -16.17 19.01 -10.93
C LYS A 117 -16.68 17.71 -11.56
N SER A 118 -16.08 17.35 -12.69
CA SER A 118 -16.22 16.00 -13.25
C SER A 118 -15.10 15.13 -12.68
N VAL A 119 -15.44 14.00 -12.05
CA VAL A 119 -14.52 13.18 -11.25
C VAL A 119 -14.50 11.74 -11.75
N ALA A 120 -13.31 11.19 -11.96
CA ALA A 120 -13.09 9.78 -12.20
C ALA A 120 -12.48 9.14 -10.94
N ILE A 121 -13.09 8.07 -10.44
CA ILE A 121 -12.67 7.36 -9.24
C ILE A 121 -12.31 5.93 -9.64
N PHE A 122 -11.11 5.49 -9.25
CA PHE A 122 -10.65 4.11 -9.44
C PHE A 122 -10.72 3.39 -8.09
N GLY A 123 -11.53 2.35 -8.02
CA GLY A 123 -11.87 1.66 -6.78
C GLY A 123 -13.27 2.01 -6.27
N ARG A 124 -13.86 1.07 -5.52
CA ARG A 124 -15.19 1.23 -4.93
C ARG A 124 -15.07 1.68 -3.49
N PHE A 125 -15.58 2.87 -3.22
CA PHE A 125 -15.67 3.42 -1.88
C PHE A 125 -17.15 3.58 -1.48
N PRO A 126 -17.52 3.25 -0.22
CA PRO A 126 -18.92 3.22 0.20
C PRO A 126 -19.60 4.60 0.17
N PHE A 127 -18.83 5.68 0.29
CA PHE A 127 -19.31 7.05 0.37
C PHE A 127 -19.53 7.72 -1.00
N ILE A 128 -19.22 7.08 -2.13
CA ILE A 128 -19.29 7.73 -3.44
C ILE A 128 -20.70 8.19 -3.78
N GLU A 129 -21.71 7.33 -3.55
CA GLU A 129 -23.09 7.60 -3.97
C GLU A 129 -23.76 8.66 -3.09
N ASP A 130 -23.55 8.59 -1.77
CA ASP A 130 -24.25 9.45 -0.82
C ASP A 130 -23.51 10.77 -0.53
N GLU A 131 -22.19 10.79 -0.66
CA GLU A 131 -21.38 11.97 -0.29
C GLU A 131 -20.74 12.68 -1.48
N ILE A 132 -20.28 11.97 -2.53
CA ILE A 132 -19.57 12.62 -3.64
C ILE A 132 -20.51 12.99 -4.79
N ARG A 133 -21.32 12.02 -5.25
CA ARG A 133 -22.19 12.18 -6.43
C ARG A 133 -23.19 13.34 -6.31
N PRO A 134 -23.75 13.69 -5.13
CA PRO A 134 -24.70 14.81 -5.03
C PRO A 134 -24.07 16.19 -5.28
N PHE A 135 -22.78 16.36 -5.00
CA PHE A 135 -22.09 17.66 -5.11
C PHE A 135 -21.16 17.76 -6.32
N ALA A 136 -20.73 16.63 -6.87
CA ALA A 136 -19.95 16.60 -8.11
C ALA A 136 -20.85 16.89 -9.33
N ARG A 137 -20.27 17.49 -10.39
CA ARG A 137 -20.97 17.69 -11.67
C ARG A 137 -21.22 16.37 -12.39
N GLN A 138 -20.26 15.45 -12.32
CA GLN A 138 -20.34 14.12 -12.93
C GLN A 138 -19.34 13.17 -12.25
N VAL A 139 -19.73 11.92 -12.03
CA VAL A 139 -18.86 10.89 -11.42
C VAL A 139 -18.84 9.63 -12.28
N TRP A 140 -17.64 9.14 -12.59
CA TRP A 140 -17.39 7.81 -13.15
C TRP A 140 -16.61 6.97 -12.14
N VAL A 141 -17.01 5.71 -11.97
CA VAL A 141 -16.34 4.74 -11.10
C VAL A 141 -15.82 3.58 -11.94
N PHE A 142 -14.55 3.23 -11.74
CA PHE A 142 -13.84 2.15 -12.43
C PHE A 142 -13.43 1.07 -11.42
#